data_AF-A0A2I0NWY2-F1
#
_entry.id   AF-A0A2I0NWY2-F1
#
_cell.length_a   1.000
_cell.length_b   1.000
_cell.length_c   1.000
_cell.angle_alpha   90.00
_cell.angle_beta   90.00
_cell.angle_gamma   90.00
#
_symmetry.space_group_name_H-M   'P 1'
#
loop_
_entity.id
_entity.type
_entity.pdbx_description
1 polymer ?
#
loop_
_entity_poly.entity_id
_entity_poly.type
_entity_poly.pdbx_seq_one_letter_code
_entity_poly.pdbx_strand_id
1 'polypeptide(L)'
;MRTINKEDGLAPRVPYMNAAADGGRTDNNTLSIVLVFFDVRERSITVAIRRSIEGLLSSLQNELPQPLNLSIIYRDNPPIAQPEHRRDEFHRIMHGIDGSIKIGITEVGLCDPVPPSRYLYAIDCDNHASLLSLHRFRQESTGTEQLLQRLGKGIVKAFGMACGLYHCNDQGCFLTYHMGELDFDTNMYVCKRCRADFVHALQSPG
;
A
#
# COMPACT_ATOMS: atom_id res chain seq x y z
N MET A 1 -51.12 -56.09 22.20
CA MET A 1 -51.98 -55.34 21.25
C MET A 1 -51.14 -55.14 19.99
N ARG A 2 -51.21 -56.05 19.00
CA ARG A 2 -51.87 -55.88 17.67
C ARG A 2 -51.71 -54.44 17.12
N THR A 3 -51.04 -54.18 16.00
CA THR A 3 -51.23 -54.74 14.64
C THR A 3 -50.00 -54.57 13.72
N ILE A 4 -49.89 -55.47 12.74
CA ILE A 4 -48.99 -55.48 11.58
C ILE A 4 -49.75 -54.98 10.33
N ASN A 5 -49.00 -54.44 9.35
CA ASN A 5 -49.20 -54.37 7.87
C ASN A 5 -49.02 -52.93 7.35
N LYS A 6 -48.32 -52.63 6.25
CA LYS A 6 -48.18 -53.36 4.99
C LYS A 6 -46.96 -52.85 4.19
N GLU A 7 -46.36 -53.75 3.41
CA GLU A 7 -45.30 -53.54 2.42
C GLU A 7 -45.76 -52.70 1.21
N ASP A 8 -44.83 -52.01 0.54
CA ASP A 8 -44.44 -52.26 -0.86
C ASP A 8 -43.80 -51.03 -1.53
N GLY A 9 -42.71 -51.26 -2.27
CA GLY A 9 -42.23 -50.31 -3.30
C GLY A 9 -40.73 -50.10 -3.39
N LEU A 10 -39.99 -51.11 -3.86
CA LEU A 10 -38.62 -50.97 -4.38
C LEU A 10 -38.59 -50.01 -5.59
N ALA A 11 -37.67 -49.04 -5.55
CA ALA A 11 -37.05 -48.48 -6.75
C ALA A 11 -35.55 -48.25 -6.46
N PRO A 12 -34.62 -48.73 -7.32
CA PRO A 12 -33.19 -48.61 -7.07
C PRO A 12 -32.72 -47.18 -7.40
N ARG A 13 -32.28 -46.44 -6.39
CA ARG A 13 -31.56 -45.17 -6.61
C ARG A 13 -30.11 -45.48 -6.99
N VAL A 14 -29.82 -45.26 -8.27
CA VAL A 14 -28.49 -45.20 -8.87
C VAL A 14 -27.58 -44.28 -8.03
N PRO A 15 -26.32 -44.68 -7.73
CA PRO A 15 -25.38 -43.77 -7.09
C PRO A 15 -24.97 -42.69 -8.09
N TYR A 16 -25.36 -41.45 -7.83
CA TYR A 16 -24.81 -40.29 -8.52
C TYR A 16 -23.32 -40.16 -8.14
N MET A 17 -22.46 -40.67 -9.01
CA MET A 17 -21.09 -40.20 -9.12
C MET A 17 -21.14 -38.75 -9.60
N ASN A 18 -21.01 -37.81 -8.68
CA ASN A 18 -20.58 -36.48 -9.05
C ASN A 18 -19.06 -36.45 -9.00
N ALA A 19 -18.50 -36.40 -10.21
CA ALA A 19 -17.12 -36.13 -10.50
C ALA A 19 -16.59 -35.01 -9.59
N ALA A 20 -15.39 -35.24 -9.06
CA ALA A 20 -14.56 -34.17 -8.56
C ALA A 20 -14.42 -33.15 -9.68
N ALA A 21 -15.17 -32.05 -9.58
CA ALA A 21 -14.81 -30.82 -10.24
C ALA A 21 -13.53 -30.38 -9.56
N ASP A 22 -12.42 -30.77 -10.17
CA ASP A 22 -11.11 -30.17 -9.99
C ASP A 22 -11.27 -28.70 -10.42
N GLY A 23 -11.85 -27.92 -9.51
CA GLY A 23 -11.89 -26.48 -9.59
C GLY A 23 -10.46 -26.04 -9.38
N GLY A 24 -9.68 -26.11 -10.46
CA GLY A 24 -8.37 -25.51 -10.59
C GLY A 24 -8.52 -24.07 -10.18
N ARG A 25 -8.28 -23.80 -8.90
CA ARG A 25 -8.09 -22.49 -8.36
C ARG A 25 -6.76 -22.06 -8.98
N THR A 26 -6.84 -21.43 -10.15
CA THR A 26 -5.73 -20.63 -10.63
C THR A 26 -5.64 -19.49 -9.64
N ASP A 27 -4.87 -19.72 -8.58
CA ASP A 27 -4.40 -18.69 -7.67
C ASP A 27 -3.56 -17.72 -8.51
N ASN A 28 -4.25 -16.80 -9.20
CA ASN A 28 -3.66 -15.59 -9.74
C ASN A 28 -3.33 -14.70 -8.54
N ASN A 29 -2.35 -15.13 -7.76
CA ASN A 29 -1.90 -14.48 -6.53
C ASN A 29 -1.00 -13.28 -6.85
N THR A 30 -1.33 -12.55 -7.92
CA THR A 30 -0.65 -11.34 -8.36
C THR A 30 -0.82 -10.28 -7.30
N LEU A 31 0.24 -9.95 -6.59
CA LEU A 31 0.23 -8.90 -5.58
C LEU A 31 -0.10 -7.56 -6.26
N SER A 32 -1.17 -6.92 -5.77
CA SER A 32 -1.67 -5.66 -6.30
C SER A 32 -1.23 -4.49 -5.41
N ILE A 33 -0.53 -3.54 -6.00
CA ILE A 33 -0.13 -2.28 -5.38
C ILE A 33 -0.99 -1.17 -5.97
N VAL A 34 -1.65 -0.39 -5.13
CA VAL A 34 -2.58 0.67 -5.56
C VAL A 34 -2.09 2.01 -5.04
N LEU A 35 -1.84 2.94 -5.96
CA LEU A 35 -1.58 4.33 -5.65
C LEU A 35 -2.90 5.12 -5.72
N VAL A 36 -3.27 5.76 -4.62
CA VAL A 36 -4.55 6.47 -4.45
C VAL A 36 -4.27 7.96 -4.37
N PHE A 37 -4.53 8.71 -5.43
CA PHE A 37 -4.32 10.16 -5.46
C PHE A 37 -5.58 10.88 -5.00
N PHE A 38 -5.50 11.59 -3.86
CA PHE A 38 -6.58 12.36 -3.26
C PHE A 38 -6.46 13.85 -3.64
N ASP A 39 -7.25 14.28 -4.63
CA ASP A 39 -7.18 15.60 -5.31
C ASP A 39 -5.82 16.02 -5.87
N VAL A 40 -4.84 15.13 -5.90
CA VAL A 40 -3.55 15.39 -6.55
C VAL A 40 -3.69 15.12 -8.04
N ARG A 41 -3.90 16.18 -8.83
CA ARG A 41 -4.12 16.12 -10.30
C ARG A 41 -2.91 16.50 -11.14
N GLU A 42 -1.83 16.98 -10.52
CA GLU A 42 -0.62 17.38 -11.22
C GLU A 42 0.08 16.19 -11.87
N ARG A 43 0.09 16.15 -13.21
CA ARG A 43 0.64 15.03 -13.99
C ARG A 43 2.12 14.76 -13.67
N SER A 44 2.92 15.81 -13.44
CA SER A 44 4.34 15.69 -13.10
C SER A 44 4.56 14.88 -11.82
N ILE A 45 3.73 15.13 -10.80
CA ILE A 45 3.75 14.42 -9.52
C ILE A 45 3.37 12.96 -9.72
N THR A 46 2.25 12.69 -10.38
CA THR A 46 1.80 11.31 -10.65
C THR A 46 2.86 10.51 -11.39
N VAL A 47 3.49 11.11 -12.41
CA VAL A 47 4.57 10.47 -13.18
C VAL A 47 5.79 10.20 -12.32
N ALA A 48 6.22 11.17 -11.51
CA ALA A 48 7.39 11.00 -10.64
C ALA A 48 7.17 9.89 -9.61
N ILE A 49 6.03 9.91 -8.91
CA ILE A 49 5.63 8.92 -7.91
C ILE A 49 5.59 7.52 -8.52
N ARG A 50 4.89 7.37 -9.65
CA ARG A 50 4.78 6.09 -10.35
C ARG A 50 6.15 5.55 -10.76
N ARG A 51 6.99 6.39 -11.39
CA ARG A 51 8.35 6.00 -11.82
C ARG A 51 9.23 5.58 -10.66
N SER A 52 9.14 6.23 -9.51
CA SER A 52 9.93 5.85 -8.33
C SER A 52 9.54 4.48 -7.80
N ILE A 53 8.25 4.15 -7.75
CA ILE A 53 7.80 2.81 -7.37
C ILE A 53 8.21 1.79 -8.43
N GLU A 54 7.93 2.03 -9.71
CA GLU A 54 8.32 1.14 -10.81
C GLU A 54 9.83 0.89 -10.85
N GLY A 55 10.64 1.92 -10.59
CA GLY A 55 12.10 1.81 -10.52
C GLY A 55 12.57 0.92 -9.36
N LEU A 56 11.97 1.08 -8.17
CA LEU A 56 12.26 0.19 -7.05
C LEU A 56 11.83 -1.25 -7.36
N LEU A 57 10.61 -1.46 -7.82
CA LEU A 57 10.09 -2.81 -8.12
C LEU A 57 10.92 -3.50 -9.21
N SER A 58 11.27 -2.77 -10.28
CA SER A 58 12.15 -3.28 -11.34
C SER A 58 13.51 -3.70 -10.80
N SER A 59 14.05 -2.93 -9.85
CA SER A 59 15.32 -3.27 -9.21
C SER A 59 15.24 -4.54 -8.35
N LEU A 60 14.04 -4.90 -7.86
CA LEU A 60 13.79 -6.10 -7.03
C LEU A 60 13.31 -7.29 -7.87
N GLN A 61 12.99 -7.10 -9.15
CA GLN A 61 12.27 -8.09 -9.97
C GLN A 61 12.93 -9.47 -10.05
N ASN A 62 14.26 -9.54 -10.02
CA ASN A 62 15.00 -10.80 -10.05
C ASN A 62 14.90 -11.59 -8.72
N GLU A 63 14.47 -10.94 -7.65
CA GLU A 63 14.33 -11.49 -6.30
C GLU A 63 12.85 -11.81 -5.98
N LEU A 64 11.91 -11.36 -6.83
CA LEU A 64 10.48 -11.52 -6.63
C LEU A 64 9.94 -12.73 -7.42
N PRO A 65 9.10 -13.59 -6.81
CA PRO A 65 8.64 -14.83 -7.43
C PRO A 65 7.57 -14.61 -8.49
N GLN A 66 6.89 -13.46 -8.48
CA GLN A 66 5.77 -13.18 -9.37
C GLN A 66 5.76 -11.70 -9.79
N PRO A 67 5.14 -11.39 -10.94
CA PRO A 67 4.97 -10.01 -11.38
C PRO A 67 4.03 -9.27 -10.44
N LEU A 68 4.35 -8.01 -10.18
CA LEU A 68 3.53 -7.11 -9.37
C LEU A 68 2.65 -6.25 -10.28
N ASN A 69 1.41 -6.02 -9.89
CA ASN A 69 0.54 -5.09 -10.61
C ASN A 69 0.48 -3.76 -9.87
N LEU A 70 0.90 -2.68 -10.55
CA LEU A 70 0.78 -1.31 -10.06
C LEU A 70 -0.38 -0.60 -10.74
N SER A 71 -1.43 -0.27 -9.98
CA SER A 71 -2.56 0.50 -10.45
C SER A 71 -2.60 1.89 -9.82
N ILE A 72 -3.31 2.81 -10.49
CA ILE A 72 -3.53 4.17 -10.00
C ILE A 72 -5.03 4.40 -9.99
N ILE A 73 -5.53 4.92 -8.87
CA ILE A 73 -6.89 5.43 -8.76
C ILE A 73 -6.86 6.86 -8.24
N TYR A 74 -7.92 7.60 -8.55
CA TYR A 74 -8.12 8.96 -8.05
C TYR A 74 -9.38 9.02 -7.21
N ARG A 75 -9.30 9.78 -6.12
CA ARG A 75 -10.41 10.06 -5.21
C ARG A 75 -10.38 11.54 -4.85
N ASP A 76 -11.50 12.04 -4.37
CA ASP A 76 -11.56 13.36 -3.75
C ASP A 76 -11.05 13.23 -2.30
N ASN A 77 -10.46 14.27 -1.75
CA ASN A 77 -10.12 14.26 -0.32
C ASN A 77 -11.39 14.07 0.51
N PRO A 78 -11.31 13.31 1.62
CA PRO A 78 -12.43 13.24 2.54
C PRO A 78 -12.78 14.65 3.06
N PRO A 79 -14.06 14.92 3.33
CA PRO A 79 -14.47 16.17 3.97
C PRO A 79 -14.02 16.16 5.44
N ILE A 80 -12.78 16.56 5.70
CA ILE A 80 -12.21 16.53 7.04
C ILE A 80 -12.35 17.91 7.69
N ALA A 81 -13.29 18.04 8.62
CA ALA A 81 -13.52 19.29 9.33
C ALA A 81 -12.43 19.60 10.38
N GLN A 82 -11.84 18.58 10.98
CA GLN A 82 -10.93 18.70 12.13
C GLN A 82 -9.60 17.97 11.87
N PRO A 83 -8.43 18.63 12.06
CA PRO A 83 -7.12 18.03 11.80
C PRO A 83 -6.86 16.69 12.49
N GLU A 84 -7.35 16.52 13.71
CA GLU A 84 -7.21 15.31 14.53
C GLU A 84 -7.89 14.09 13.92
N HIS A 85 -8.96 14.26 13.14
CA HIS A 85 -9.69 13.16 12.51
C HIS A 85 -9.14 12.79 11.12
N ARG A 86 -8.13 13.51 10.62
CA ARG A 86 -7.58 13.26 9.27
C ARG A 86 -7.11 11.83 9.10
N ARG A 87 -6.38 11.30 10.07
CA ARG A 87 -5.85 9.93 10.02
C ARG A 87 -6.97 8.90 9.91
N ASP A 88 -7.97 9.00 10.79
CA ASP A 88 -9.07 8.03 10.87
C ASP A 88 -9.94 8.05 9.61
N GLU A 89 -10.17 9.23 9.04
CA GLU A 89 -10.94 9.37 7.80
C GLU A 89 -10.23 8.74 6.59
N PHE A 90 -8.93 9.01 6.44
CA PHE A 90 -8.18 8.35 5.38
C PHE A 90 -8.03 6.85 5.64
N HIS A 91 -7.85 6.41 6.89
CA HIS A 91 -7.80 4.98 7.23
C HIS A 91 -9.08 4.27 6.75
N ARG A 92 -10.24 4.81 7.09
CA ARG A 92 -11.55 4.27 6.66
C ARG A 92 -11.66 4.15 5.14
N ILE A 93 -11.24 5.17 4.39
CA ILE A 93 -11.30 5.14 2.93
C ILE A 93 -10.30 4.13 2.36
N MET A 94 -9.07 4.11 2.87
CA MET A 94 -8.00 3.22 2.41
C MET A 94 -8.34 1.74 2.68
N HIS A 95 -9.00 1.44 3.81
CA HIS A 95 -9.49 0.10 4.11
C HIS A 95 -10.53 -0.38 3.08
N GLY A 96 -11.38 0.52 2.57
CA GLY A 96 -12.39 0.20 1.56
C GLY A 96 -11.87 0.04 0.13
N ILE A 97 -10.55 0.13 -0.10
CA ILE A 97 -9.94 -0.02 -1.42
C ILE A 97 -9.37 -1.43 -1.56
N ASP A 98 -9.73 -2.09 -2.67
CA ASP A 98 -9.18 -3.39 -3.05
C ASP A 98 -7.72 -3.24 -3.50
N GLY A 99 -6.85 -4.11 -2.97
CA GLY A 99 -5.42 -4.10 -3.25
C GLY A 99 -4.65 -4.73 -2.11
N SER A 100 -3.56 -5.42 -2.44
CA SER A 100 -2.68 -6.03 -1.44
C SER A 100 -1.91 -4.98 -0.64
N ILE A 101 -1.45 -3.92 -1.31
CA ILE A 101 -0.72 -2.80 -0.70
C ILE A 101 -1.27 -1.49 -1.25
N LYS A 102 -1.52 -0.52 -0.37
CA LYS A 102 -2.15 0.75 -0.71
C LYS A 102 -1.30 1.92 -0.23
N ILE A 103 -1.06 2.88 -1.12
CA ILE A 103 -0.37 4.12 -0.76
C ILE A 103 -1.25 5.28 -1.20
N GLY A 104 -1.77 6.04 -0.26
CA GLY A 104 -2.51 7.25 -0.54
C GLY A 104 -1.59 8.45 -0.66
N ILE A 105 -1.93 9.38 -1.54
CA ILE A 105 -1.15 10.58 -1.84
C ILE A 105 -2.09 11.77 -1.75
N THR A 106 -1.83 12.71 -0.84
CA THR A 106 -2.72 13.85 -0.56
C THR A 106 -1.94 15.16 -0.41
N GLU A 107 -2.60 16.29 -0.69
CA GLU A 107 -2.12 17.63 -0.35
C GLU A 107 -2.39 18.01 1.11
N VAL A 108 -3.25 17.25 1.80
CA VAL A 108 -3.66 17.54 3.18
C VAL A 108 -2.50 17.26 4.13
N GLY A 109 -2.15 18.25 4.95
CA GLY A 109 -1.14 18.10 5.99
C GLY A 109 -1.55 17.09 7.05
N LEU A 110 -0.69 16.11 7.32
CA LEU A 110 -0.87 15.09 8.36
C LEU A 110 -0.19 15.57 9.64
N CYS A 111 -0.95 15.89 10.69
CA CYS A 111 -0.40 16.46 11.92
C CYS A 111 -0.16 15.38 12.97
N ASP A 112 1.03 15.38 13.57
CA ASP A 112 1.30 14.66 14.81
C ASP A 112 0.92 15.58 15.98
N PRO A 113 -0.10 15.24 16.79
CA PRO A 113 -0.50 16.07 17.92
C PRO A 113 0.47 15.96 19.12
N VAL A 114 1.40 15.00 19.10
CA VAL A 114 2.36 14.81 20.20
C VAL A 114 3.40 15.94 20.20
N PRO A 115 3.62 16.64 21.32
CA PRO A 115 4.60 17.72 21.39
C PRO A 115 6.05 17.27 21.11
N PRO A 116 6.83 18.02 20.29
CA PRO A 116 6.39 19.20 19.54
C PRO A 116 5.53 18.81 18.33
N SER A 117 4.32 19.37 18.26
CA SER A 117 3.39 19.08 17.17
C SER A 117 3.98 19.55 15.84
N ARG A 118 3.83 18.72 14.82
CA ARG A 118 4.41 18.97 13.49
C ARG A 118 3.63 18.26 12.41
N TYR A 119 3.77 18.74 11.19
CA TYR A 119 3.33 18.00 10.02
C TYR A 119 4.31 16.86 9.70
N LEU A 120 3.76 15.71 9.31
CA LEU A 120 4.50 14.52 8.90
C LEU A 120 4.49 14.41 7.38
N TYR A 121 5.54 13.83 6.82
CA TYR A 121 5.60 13.52 5.39
C TYR A 121 4.75 12.30 5.03
N ALA A 122 4.70 11.30 5.92
CA ALA A 122 3.94 10.09 5.71
C ALA A 122 3.49 9.49 7.05
N ILE A 123 2.39 8.72 7.04
CA ILE A 123 1.87 7.98 8.20
C ILE A 123 1.38 6.59 7.78
N ASP A 124 1.41 5.66 8.74
CA ASP A 124 0.72 4.38 8.62
C ASP A 124 -0.78 4.56 8.85
N CYS A 125 -1.58 4.03 7.92
CA CYS A 125 -3.03 4.04 8.01
C CYS A 125 -3.58 2.72 8.50
N ASP A 126 -3.02 1.61 8.00
CA ASP A 126 -3.43 0.25 8.37
C ASP A 126 -2.30 -0.74 8.07
N ASN A 127 -2.50 -2.00 8.44
CA ASN A 127 -1.76 -3.11 7.87
C ASN A 127 -1.92 -3.05 6.35
N HIS A 128 -0.81 -2.86 5.65
CA HIS A 128 -0.76 -2.72 4.19
C HIS A 128 -1.29 -1.42 3.59
N ALA A 129 -1.42 -0.37 4.40
CA ALA A 129 -1.79 0.95 3.90
C ALA A 129 -1.00 2.10 4.56
N SER A 130 -0.50 3.02 3.74
CA SER A 130 0.14 4.26 4.20
C SER A 130 -0.38 5.48 3.45
N LEU A 131 -0.09 6.67 3.98
CA LEU A 131 -0.32 7.95 3.31
C LEU A 131 0.98 8.72 3.17
N LEU A 132 1.14 9.38 2.03
CA LEU A 132 2.13 10.39 1.75
C LEU A 132 1.43 11.75 1.62
N SER A 133 1.86 12.73 2.41
CA SER A 133 1.36 14.12 2.36
C SER A 133 2.36 15.03 1.64
N LEU A 134 1.91 15.68 0.58
CA LEU A 134 2.66 16.65 -0.21
C LEU A 134 2.84 17.99 0.52
N HIS A 135 2.06 18.24 1.58
CA HIS A 135 1.99 19.52 2.28
C HIS A 135 3.36 20.10 2.63
N ARG A 136 4.20 19.32 3.32
CA ARG A 136 5.55 19.75 3.70
C ARG A 136 6.50 19.81 2.52
N PHE A 137 6.44 18.81 1.63
CA PHE A 137 7.28 18.80 0.43
C PHE A 137 7.10 20.06 -0.40
N ARG A 138 5.87 20.58 -0.53
CA ARG A 138 5.61 21.85 -1.22
C ARG A 138 6.15 23.07 -0.49
N GLN A 139 6.03 23.10 0.84
CA GLN A 139 6.52 24.22 1.64
C GLN A 139 8.04 24.32 1.65
N GLU A 140 8.72 23.17 1.67
CA GLU A 140 10.15 23.08 1.91
C GLU A 140 10.97 22.98 0.62
N SER A 141 10.33 22.75 -0.52
CA SER A 141 11.02 22.68 -1.82
C SER A 141 11.02 24.03 -2.50
N THR A 142 12.19 24.43 -3.00
CA THR A 142 12.41 25.72 -3.64
C THR A 142 11.96 25.76 -5.12
N GLY A 143 11.68 24.60 -5.70
CA GLY A 143 11.20 24.48 -7.08
C GLY A 143 10.69 23.08 -7.42
N THR A 144 10.07 22.96 -8.59
CA THR A 144 9.41 21.72 -9.05
C THR A 144 10.37 20.55 -9.14
N GLU A 145 11.60 20.74 -9.61
CA GLU A 145 12.56 19.64 -9.73
C GLU A 145 12.89 19.03 -8.35
N GLN A 146 13.23 19.87 -7.39
CA GLN A 146 13.53 19.44 -6.01
C GLN A 146 12.30 18.77 -5.37
N LEU A 147 11.10 19.33 -5.58
CA LEU A 147 9.85 18.73 -5.13
C LEU A 147 9.69 17.29 -5.67
N LEU A 148 9.85 17.09 -6.98
CA LEU A 148 9.68 15.77 -7.59
C LEU A 148 10.75 14.78 -7.13
N GLN A 149 12.00 15.22 -6.95
CA GLN A 149 13.07 14.37 -6.41
C GLN A 149 12.75 13.90 -4.99
N ARG A 150 12.32 14.83 -4.11
CA ARG A 150 11.96 14.51 -2.72
C ARG A 150 10.72 13.62 -2.64
N LEU A 151 9.70 13.88 -3.47
CA LEU A 151 8.51 13.02 -3.57
C LEU A 151 8.86 11.60 -4.03
N GLY A 152 9.82 11.46 -4.95
CA GLY A 152 10.31 10.14 -5.37
C GLY A 152 10.92 9.33 -4.23
N LYS A 153 11.62 9.99 -3.29
CA LYS A 153 12.16 9.34 -2.08
C LYS A 153 11.06 9.11 -1.03
N GLY A 154 10.19 10.11 -0.84
CA GLY A 154 9.04 10.05 0.06
C GLY A 154 8.08 8.91 -0.24
N ILE A 155 7.77 8.66 -1.52
CA ILE A 155 6.89 7.55 -1.90
C ILE A 155 7.54 6.19 -1.63
N VAL A 156 8.85 6.04 -1.81
CA VAL A 156 9.54 4.78 -1.48
C VAL A 156 9.47 4.51 0.03
N LYS A 157 9.60 5.55 0.85
CA LYS A 157 9.37 5.41 2.30
C LYS A 157 7.93 5.03 2.63
N ALA A 158 6.95 5.73 2.06
CA ALA A 158 5.53 5.42 2.27
C ALA A 158 5.21 3.99 1.81
N PHE A 159 5.82 3.51 0.72
CA PHE A 159 5.70 2.12 0.30
C PHE A 159 6.31 1.14 1.31
N GLY A 160 7.52 1.43 1.83
CA GLY A 160 8.13 0.63 2.89
C GLY A 160 7.24 0.53 4.13
N MET A 161 6.67 1.66 4.55
CA MET A 161 5.68 1.75 5.63
C MET A 161 4.47 0.85 5.37
N ALA A 162 3.87 0.93 4.17
CA ALA A 162 2.77 0.03 3.78
C ALA A 162 3.21 -1.44 3.69
N CYS A 163 4.48 -1.74 3.44
CA CYS A 163 5.03 -3.09 3.52
C CYS A 163 5.33 -3.54 4.97
N GLY A 164 5.08 -2.72 5.98
CA GLY A 164 5.38 -3.00 7.39
C GLY A 164 6.86 -2.83 7.76
N LEU A 165 7.66 -2.13 6.94
CA LEU A 165 9.06 -1.86 7.24
C LEU A 165 9.20 -0.69 8.21
N TYR A 166 10.04 -0.87 9.22
CA TYR A 166 10.39 0.16 10.19
C TYR A 166 11.52 1.07 9.68
N HIS A 167 11.76 2.16 10.42
CA HIS A 167 12.85 3.09 10.12
C HIS A 167 14.21 2.38 10.05
N CYS A 168 14.97 2.71 9.01
CA CYS A 168 16.34 2.27 8.83
C CYS A 168 17.30 3.14 9.64
N ASN A 169 18.33 2.52 10.23
CA ASN A 169 19.40 3.28 10.91
C ASN A 169 20.46 3.83 9.95
N ASP A 170 20.44 3.36 8.70
CA ASP A 170 21.34 3.84 7.65
C ASP A 170 20.86 5.21 7.14
N GLN A 171 21.63 6.25 7.44
CA GLN A 171 21.33 7.63 7.05
C GLN A 171 21.40 7.88 5.54
N GLY A 172 21.96 6.95 4.74
CA GLY A 172 21.89 7.00 3.29
C GLY A 172 20.60 6.39 2.72
N CYS A 173 19.85 5.65 3.54
CA CYS A 173 18.68 4.89 3.10
C CYS A 173 17.41 5.75 3.04
N PHE A 174 16.61 5.60 1.99
CA PHE A 174 15.29 6.24 1.87
C PHE A 174 14.32 5.87 2.99
N LEU A 175 14.54 4.75 3.68
CA LEU A 175 13.72 4.30 4.81
C LEU A 175 14.23 4.84 6.16
N THR A 176 15.26 5.69 6.18
CA THR A 176 15.64 6.37 7.42
C THR A 176 14.49 7.21 7.97
N TYR A 177 14.59 7.58 9.23
CA TYR A 177 13.68 8.54 9.82
C TYR A 177 14.01 9.96 9.32
N HIS A 178 13.03 10.64 8.73
CA HIS A 178 13.20 11.98 8.18
C HIS A 178 12.61 13.00 9.15
N MET A 179 13.48 13.81 9.74
CA MET A 179 13.10 14.93 10.58
C MET A 179 12.81 16.17 9.74
N GLY A 180 13.55 16.36 8.65
CA GLY A 180 13.41 17.50 7.75
C GLY A 180 13.76 17.19 6.31
N GLU A 181 13.69 18.23 5.49
CA GLU A 181 13.87 18.17 4.06
C GLU A 181 15.31 17.81 3.64
N LEU A 182 16.30 18.19 4.46
CA LEU A 182 17.70 17.85 4.27
C LEU A 182 17.94 16.34 4.26
N ASP A 183 17.14 15.57 5.00
CA ASP A 183 17.27 14.12 5.00
C ASP A 183 16.89 13.56 3.62
N PHE A 184 15.85 14.10 2.99
CA PHE A 184 15.50 13.74 1.62
C PHE A 184 16.56 14.19 0.61
N ASP A 185 17.32 15.24 0.87
CA ASP A 185 18.38 15.67 -0.05
C ASP A 185 19.61 14.77 0.06
N THR A 186 19.91 14.27 1.26
CA THR A 186 21.12 13.47 1.56
C THR A 186 20.94 11.97 1.37
N ASN A 187 19.73 11.40 1.54
CA ASN A 187 19.53 9.98 1.28
C ASN A 187 19.68 9.68 -0.22
N MET A 188 20.28 8.54 -0.56
CA MET A 188 20.61 8.23 -1.95
C MET A 188 20.11 6.86 -2.44
N TYR A 189 19.73 5.93 -1.56
CA TYR A 189 19.43 4.55 -1.97
C TYR A 189 18.46 3.84 -1.04
N VAL A 190 18.06 2.61 -1.41
CA VAL A 190 17.48 1.63 -0.48
C VAL A 190 18.58 0.63 -0.12
N CYS A 191 18.96 0.56 1.17
CA CYS A 191 20.12 -0.25 1.59
C CYS A 191 19.84 -1.75 1.42
N LYS A 192 20.90 -2.57 1.41
CA LYS A 192 20.78 -4.02 1.21
C LYS A 192 19.80 -4.70 2.17
N ARG A 193 19.76 -4.25 3.43
CA ARG A 193 18.83 -4.77 4.45
C ARG A 193 17.39 -4.43 4.09
N CYS A 194 17.07 -3.16 3.87
CA CYS A 194 15.72 -2.74 3.49
C CYS A 194 15.26 -3.36 2.17
N ARG A 195 16.17 -3.62 1.22
CA ARG A 195 15.85 -4.38 0.00
C ARG A 195 15.39 -5.80 0.33
N ALA A 196 16.12 -6.53 1.19
CA ALA A 196 15.72 -7.87 1.62
C ALA A 196 14.38 -7.85 2.36
N ASP A 197 14.15 -6.84 3.22
CA ASP A 197 12.89 -6.66 3.94
C ASP A 197 11.72 -6.41 2.96
N PHE A 198 11.94 -5.62 1.90
CA PHE A 198 10.95 -5.44 0.82
C PHE A 198 10.63 -6.75 0.11
N VAL A 199 11.66 -7.52 -0.29
CA VAL A 199 11.45 -8.82 -0.95
C VAL A 199 10.64 -9.74 -0.06
N HIS A 200 10.98 -9.85 1.22
CA HIS A 200 10.25 -10.67 2.18
C HIS A 200 8.78 -10.23 2.29
N ALA A 201 8.53 -8.92 2.48
CA ALA A 201 7.17 -8.38 2.58
C ALA A 201 6.33 -8.60 1.32
N LEU A 202 6.94 -8.55 0.13
CA LEU A 202 6.25 -8.73 -1.15
C LEU A 202 6.05 -10.21 -1.52
N GLN A 203 6.75 -11.14 -0.87
CA GLN A 203 6.59 -12.58 -1.08
C GLN A 203 5.50 -13.18 -0.17
N SER A 204 5.28 -12.58 1.00
CA SER A 204 4.28 -13.01 1.97
C SER A 204 3.46 -11.80 2.44
N PRO A 205 2.62 -11.21 1.57
CA PRO A 205 1.67 -10.21 2.03
C PRO A 205 0.77 -10.88 3.09
N GLY A 206 0.79 -10.33 4.31
CA GLY A 206 0.05 -10.86 5.46
C GLY A 206 -1.46 -10.83 5.27
#